data_AF-A0A7C2GXZ7-F1
#
_entry.id   AF-A0A7C2GXZ7-F1
#
_cell.length_a   1.000
_cell.length_b   1.000
_cell.length_c   1.000
_cell.angle_alpha   90.00
_cell.angle_beta   90.00
_cell.angle_gamma   90.00
#
_symmetry.space_group_name_H-M   'P 1'
#
loop_
_entity.id
_entity.type
_entity.pdbx_description
1 polymer ?
#
loop_
_entity_poly.entity_id
_entity_poly.type
_entity_poly.pdbx_seq_one_letter_code
_entity_poly.pdbx_strand_id
1 'polypeptide(L)'
;MKPGSGKSLKKAHNIFGEKEHPLDPFFRPKNVAVIGATETPGSVGRTTLWNLISSPFGGAVFPVNPNRSSVLGIKAYRNVKEIPAEVDLAVIVTPARTIPGIIRECGEAGIRAAVVIS
;
A
#
# COMPACT_ATOMS: atom_id res chain seq x y z
N MET A 1 -48.56 16.12 18.85
CA MET A 1 -48.23 15.06 17.88
C MET A 1 -46.83 15.32 17.32
N LYS A 2 -45.90 14.36 17.44
CA LYS A 2 -44.67 14.30 16.63
C LYS A 2 -44.99 13.67 15.26
N PRO A 3 -44.22 13.96 14.21
CA PRO A 3 -43.11 13.07 13.86
C PRO A 3 -41.82 13.89 13.56
N GLY A 4 -40.61 13.49 13.92
CA GLY A 4 -40.03 12.15 13.79
C GLY A 4 -39.29 11.99 12.45
N SER A 5 -38.43 12.93 12.04
CA SER A 5 -37.48 12.71 10.93
C SER A 5 -36.30 11.89 11.46
N GLY A 6 -36.16 10.60 11.17
CA GLY A 6 -36.32 9.98 9.87
C GLY A 6 -34.91 9.88 9.26
N LYS A 7 -34.26 8.74 9.53
CA LYS A 7 -32.89 8.38 9.12
C LYS A 7 -32.56 8.84 7.69
N SER A 8 -31.60 9.76 7.57
CA SER A 8 -31.06 10.18 6.27
C SER A 8 -30.19 9.06 5.69
N LEU A 9 -30.82 8.26 4.84
CA LEU A 9 -30.32 7.80 3.54
C LEU A 9 -28.89 7.20 3.51
N LYS A 10 -28.76 5.97 4.03
CA LYS A 10 -27.64 5.06 3.71
C LYS A 10 -27.77 4.33 2.36
N LYS A 11 -28.72 4.69 1.48
CA LYS A 11 -28.92 4.01 0.19
C LYS A 11 -29.40 4.98 -0.89
N ALA A 12 -28.49 5.83 -1.36
CA ALA A 12 -28.57 6.31 -2.74
C ALA A 12 -27.34 5.72 -3.43
N HIS A 13 -27.54 4.64 -4.17
CA HIS A 13 -26.50 4.05 -4.99
C HIS A 13 -26.07 5.10 -6.03
N ASN A 14 -24.78 5.47 -6.02
CA ASN A 14 -24.14 6.36 -6.98
C ASN A 14 -24.63 6.11 -8.41
N ILE A 15 -25.29 7.10 -9.03
CA ILE A 15 -25.84 7.02 -10.39
C ILE A 15 -24.85 7.59 -11.44
N PHE A 16 -23.74 8.24 -11.05
CA PHE A 16 -22.81 8.89 -12.01
C PHE A 16 -21.32 8.85 -11.64
N GLY A 17 -20.82 7.75 -11.09
CA GLY A 17 -19.38 7.56 -10.94
C GLY A 17 -19.05 6.08 -10.95
N GLU A 18 -18.16 5.67 -11.85
CA GLU A 18 -17.47 4.38 -11.74
C GLU A 18 -17.00 4.25 -10.28
N LYS A 19 -17.67 3.40 -9.50
CA LYS A 19 -17.19 3.10 -8.16
C LYS A 19 -15.84 2.43 -8.35
N GLU A 20 -14.78 2.95 -7.73
CA GLU A 20 -13.50 2.24 -7.60
C GLU A 20 -13.80 0.79 -7.23
N HIS A 21 -13.38 -0.13 -8.10
CA HIS A 21 -13.59 -1.54 -7.89
C HIS A 21 -12.77 -1.95 -6.66
N PRO A 22 -13.27 -2.82 -5.76
CA PRO A 22 -12.53 -3.19 -4.54
C PRO A 22 -11.12 -3.74 -4.77
N LEU A 23 -10.86 -4.24 -5.99
CA LEU A 23 -9.56 -4.76 -6.40
C LEU A 23 -8.68 -3.76 -7.17
N ASP A 24 -9.16 -2.54 -7.43
CA ASP A 24 -8.36 -1.50 -8.09
C ASP A 24 -7.02 -1.22 -7.38
N PRO A 25 -6.91 -1.25 -6.04
CA PRO A 25 -5.61 -1.12 -5.38
C PRO A 25 -4.57 -2.16 -5.81
N PHE A 26 -4.98 -3.34 -6.31
CA PHE A 26 -4.06 -4.36 -6.80
C PHE A 26 -3.66 -4.16 -8.25
N PHE A 27 -4.60 -3.74 -9.10
CA PHE A 27 -4.41 -3.73 -10.56
C PHE A 27 -4.11 -2.34 -11.14
N ARG A 28 -4.49 -1.28 -10.41
CA ARG A 28 -4.33 0.12 -10.82
C ARG A 28 -3.84 1.02 -9.65
N PRO A 29 -2.83 0.61 -8.85
CA PRO A 29 -2.33 1.46 -7.77
C PRO A 29 -1.63 2.70 -8.32
N LYS A 30 -1.77 3.83 -7.63
CA LYS A 30 -0.98 5.05 -7.86
C LYS A 30 0.27 5.07 -6.99
N ASN A 31 0.22 4.51 -5.79
CA ASN A 31 1.32 4.50 -4.83
C ASN A 31 1.50 3.10 -4.22
N VAL A 32 2.69 2.52 -4.40
CA VAL A 32 3.02 1.16 -3.90
C VAL A 32 4.15 1.24 -2.88
N ALA A 33 3.93 0.72 -1.68
CA ALA A 33 4.99 0.55 -0.68
C ALA A 33 5.60 -0.85 -0.78
N VAL A 34 6.93 -0.96 -0.85
CA VAL A 34 7.65 -2.25 -0.84
C VAL A 34 8.31 -2.43 0.51
N ILE A 35 7.68 -3.20 1.39
CA ILE A 35 8.09 -3.43 2.78
C ILE A 35 9.03 -4.63 2.86
N GLY A 36 10.27 -4.39 3.27
CA GLY A 36 11.37 -5.35 3.14
C GLY A 36 12.21 -5.13 1.88
N ALA A 37 12.06 -3.96 1.23
CA ALA A 37 12.96 -3.51 0.18
C ALA A 37 14.41 -3.50 0.69
N THR A 38 15.34 -4.01 -0.11
CA THR A 38 16.76 -4.10 0.26
C THR A 38 17.64 -4.07 -0.99
N GLU A 39 18.94 -3.89 -0.80
CA GLU A 39 19.95 -3.98 -1.85
C GLU A 39 20.61 -5.35 -1.91
N THR A 40 20.28 -6.25 -1.00
CA THR A 40 20.83 -7.62 -0.95
C THR A 40 20.62 -8.33 -2.29
N PRO A 41 21.70 -8.70 -3.01
CA PRO A 41 21.59 -9.45 -4.25
C PRO A 41 20.84 -10.77 -4.05
N GLY A 42 20.01 -11.14 -5.03
CA GLY A 42 19.20 -12.36 -4.98
C GLY A 42 18.00 -12.34 -4.02
N SER A 43 17.83 -11.28 -3.22
CA SER A 43 16.66 -11.18 -2.35
C SER A 43 15.39 -10.84 -3.13
N VAL A 44 14.26 -11.40 -2.68
CA VAL A 44 12.94 -11.10 -3.25
C VAL A 44 12.64 -9.60 -3.16
N GLY A 45 12.92 -8.95 -2.03
CA GLY A 45 12.62 -7.52 -1.87
C GLY A 45 13.43 -6.59 -2.77
N ARG A 46 14.68 -6.94 -3.11
CA ARG A 46 15.44 -6.24 -4.14
C ARG A 46 14.78 -6.42 -5.51
N THR A 47 14.48 -7.67 -5.87
CA THR A 47 13.89 -8.01 -7.18
C THR A 47 12.52 -7.37 -7.38
N THR A 48 11.65 -7.41 -6.38
CA THR A 48 10.32 -6.77 -6.40
C THR A 48 10.44 -5.27 -6.62
N LEU A 49 11.30 -4.59 -5.85
CA LEU A 49 11.51 -3.16 -6.02
C LEU A 49 12.08 -2.85 -7.42
N TRP A 50 13.10 -3.59 -7.86
CA TRP A 50 13.70 -3.43 -9.18
C TRP A 50 12.68 -3.57 -10.30
N ASN A 51 11.83 -4.60 -10.26
CA ASN A 51 10.81 -4.82 -11.28
C ASN A 51 9.82 -3.65 -11.36
N LEU A 52 9.37 -3.12 -10.22
CA LEU A 52 8.42 -2.01 -10.18
C LEU A 52 9.02 -0.70 -10.69
N ILE A 53 10.32 -0.47 -10.50
CA ILE A 53 10.98 0.78 -10.93
C ILE A 53 11.50 0.69 -12.37
N SER A 54 11.89 -0.50 -12.83
CA SER A 54 12.36 -0.73 -14.19
C SER A 54 11.22 -0.92 -15.19
N SER A 55 10.01 -1.22 -14.72
CA SER A 55 8.80 -1.32 -15.54
C SER A 55 7.73 -0.34 -15.01
N PRO A 56 7.77 0.94 -15.43
CA PRO A 56 6.85 1.96 -14.92
C PRO A 56 5.39 1.59 -15.18
N PHE A 57 4.57 1.62 -14.14
CA PHE A 57 3.13 1.35 -14.20
C PHE A 57 2.27 2.63 -14.08
N GLY A 58 2.90 3.81 -14.15
CA GLY A 58 2.22 5.10 -14.03
C GLY A 58 1.98 5.57 -12.58
N GLY A 59 2.54 4.87 -11.59
CA GLY A 59 2.50 5.24 -10.17
C GLY A 59 3.89 5.41 -9.56
N ALA A 60 3.93 5.75 -8.27
CA ALA A 60 5.13 5.89 -7.47
C ALA A 60 5.39 4.64 -6.61
N VAL A 61 6.68 4.38 -6.35
CA VAL A 61 7.14 3.24 -5.54
C VAL A 61 7.92 3.76 -4.34
N PHE A 62 7.58 3.27 -3.15
CA PHE A 62 8.17 3.69 -1.88
C PHE A 62 8.85 2.49 -1.20
N PRO A 63 10.18 2.40 -1.24
CA PRO A 63 10.92 1.42 -0.45
C PRO A 63 10.72 1.64 1.05
N VAL A 64 10.41 0.57 1.79
CA VAL A 64 10.31 0.61 3.26
C VAL A 64 11.33 -0.34 3.87
N ASN A 65 12.27 0.24 4.62
CA ASN A 65 13.31 -0.47 5.35
C ASN A 65 13.76 0.35 6.58
N PRO A 66 13.61 -0.16 7.81
CA PRO A 66 13.97 0.58 9.02
C PRO A 66 15.49 0.86 9.17
N ASN A 67 16.32 0.10 8.45
CA ASN A 67 17.77 0.12 8.58
C ASN A 67 18.48 0.86 7.44
N ARG A 68 17.75 1.38 6.44
CA ARG A 68 18.32 2.04 5.27
C ARG A 68 17.58 3.33 4.96
N SER A 69 18.31 4.41 4.71
CA SER A 69 17.75 5.69 4.24
C SER A 69 17.48 5.70 2.73
N SER A 70 18.08 4.76 1.98
CA SER A 70 17.84 4.56 0.55
C SER A 70 18.00 3.09 0.16
N VAL A 71 17.30 2.69 -0.91
CA VAL A 71 17.44 1.38 -1.55
C VAL A 71 17.47 1.59 -3.07
N LEU A 72 18.51 1.13 -3.75
CA LEU A 72 18.69 1.31 -5.20
C LEU A 72 18.68 2.80 -5.62
N GLY A 73 19.23 3.67 -4.79
CA GLY A 73 19.25 5.11 -5.02
C GLY A 73 17.92 5.84 -4.78
N ILE A 74 16.85 5.11 -4.42
CA ILE A 74 15.54 5.69 -4.08
C ILE A 74 15.44 5.90 -2.58
N LYS A 75 14.89 7.04 -2.15
CA LYS A 75 14.64 7.32 -0.72
C LYS A 75 13.79 6.21 -0.11
N ALA A 76 14.28 5.63 0.99
CA ALA A 76 13.56 4.65 1.77
C ALA A 76 12.99 5.28 3.04
N TYR A 77 11.88 4.73 3.51
CA TYR A 77 11.18 5.14 4.72
C TYR A 77 11.32 4.04 5.78
N ARG A 78 11.31 4.40 7.07
CA ARG A 78 11.50 3.40 8.12
C ARG A 78 10.28 2.49 8.27
N ASN A 79 9.10 3.04 7.97
CA ASN A 79 7.80 2.43 8.14
C ASN A 79 6.80 3.10 7.17
N VAL A 80 5.59 2.56 7.00
CA VAL A 80 4.64 3.10 6.00
C VAL A 80 4.03 4.44 6.41
N LYS A 81 4.01 4.74 7.71
CA LYS A 81 3.45 5.99 8.25
C LYS A 81 4.30 7.22 7.93
N GLU A 82 5.58 7.02 7.61
CA GLU A 82 6.50 8.09 7.22
C GLU A 82 6.40 8.48 5.73
N ILE A 83 5.65 7.72 4.92
CA ILE A 83 5.49 8.00 3.50
C ILE A 83 4.61 9.26 3.33
N PRO A 84 5.05 10.30 2.60
CA PRO A 84 4.31 11.56 2.44
C PRO A 84 3.25 11.46 1.32
N ALA A 85 2.59 10.30 1.19
CA ALA A 85 1.60 10.00 0.17
C ALA A 85 0.63 8.92 0.66
N GLU A 86 -0.60 8.93 0.14
CA GLU A 86 -1.56 7.85 0.37
C GLU A 86 -1.12 6.59 -0.39
N VAL A 87 -0.83 5.50 0.33
CA VAL A 87 -0.41 4.24 -0.27
C VAL A 87 -1.62 3.36 -0.56
N ASP A 88 -1.76 2.93 -1.82
CA ASP A 88 -2.86 2.06 -2.25
C ASP A 88 -2.57 0.60 -1.92
N LEU A 89 -1.31 0.18 -2.13
CA LEU A 89 -0.87 -1.21 -2.05
C LEU A 89 0.43 -1.35 -1.28
N ALA A 90 0.44 -2.25 -0.29
CA ALA A 90 1.66 -2.72 0.36
C ALA A 90 2.11 -4.06 -0.24
N VAL A 91 3.34 -4.16 -0.73
CA VAL A 91 3.99 -5.43 -1.08
C VAL A 91 4.95 -5.80 0.05
N ILE A 92 4.67 -6.88 0.75
CA ILE A 92 5.36 -7.29 1.97
C ILE A 92 6.24 -8.50 1.67
N VAL A 93 7.55 -8.30 1.84
CA VAL A 93 8.63 -9.25 1.55
C VAL A 93 9.53 -9.40 2.78
N THR A 94 8.90 -9.66 3.94
CA THR A 94 9.56 -9.79 5.24
C THR A 94 9.32 -11.17 5.87
N PRO A 95 10.12 -11.60 6.86
CA PRO A 95 9.91 -12.89 7.51
C PRO A 95 8.49 -13.02 8.12
N ALA A 96 7.89 -14.20 8.00
CA ALA A 96 6.48 -14.46 8.35
C ALA A 96 6.06 -13.94 9.73
N ARG A 97 6.93 -14.08 10.74
CA ARG A 97 6.70 -13.60 12.12
C ARG A 97 6.44 -12.09 12.24
N THR A 98 6.86 -11.30 11.25
CA THR A 98 6.73 -9.84 11.26
C THR A 98 5.42 -9.35 10.62
N ILE A 99 4.79 -10.19 9.80
CA ILE A 99 3.66 -9.81 8.95
C ILE A 99 2.45 -9.31 9.74
N PRO A 100 2.01 -9.93 10.86
CA PRO A 100 0.85 -9.44 11.60
C PRO A 100 1.01 -7.98 12.08
N GLY A 101 2.23 -7.61 12.52
CA GLY A 101 2.54 -6.25 12.91
C GLY A 101 2.51 -5.28 11.73
N ILE A 102 3.07 -5.68 10.60
CA ILE A 102 3.09 -4.87 9.37
C ILE A 102 1.67 -4.67 8.82
N ILE A 103 0.85 -5.71 8.77
CA ILE A 103 -0.56 -5.62 8.32
C ILE A 103 -1.35 -4.67 9.23
N ARG A 104 -1.13 -4.74 10.55
CA ARG A 104 -1.74 -3.79 11.49
C ARG A 104 -1.30 -2.35 11.19
N GLU A 105 -0.01 -2.13 10.97
CA GLU A 105 0.52 -0.81 10.64
C GLU A 105 -0.06 -0.27 9.32
N CYS A 106 -0.18 -1.12 8.29
CA CYS A 106 -0.83 -0.79 7.03
C CYS A 106 -2.29 -0.37 7.24
N GLY A 107 -3.04 -1.12 8.06
CA GLY A 107 -4.43 -0.77 8.39
C GLY A 107 -4.54 0.57 9.14
N GLU A 108 -3.64 0.84 10.09
CA GLU A 108 -3.56 2.12 10.80
C GLU A 108 -3.18 3.28 9.88
N ALA A 109 -2.40 3.02 8.82
CA ALA A 109 -2.03 3.98 7.78
C ALA A 109 -3.09 4.13 6.67
N GLY A 110 -4.21 3.40 6.73
CA GLY A 110 -5.29 3.48 5.74
C GLY A 110 -5.03 2.71 4.44
N ILE A 111 -3.98 1.90 4.39
CA ILE A 111 -3.64 1.09 3.21
C ILE A 111 -4.67 -0.03 3.07
N ARG A 112 -5.36 -0.07 1.92
CA ARG A 112 -6.53 -0.94 1.71
C ARG A 112 -6.19 -2.31 1.13
N ALA A 113 -4.98 -2.50 0.62
CA ALA A 113 -4.55 -3.75 -0.01
C ALA A 113 -3.12 -4.13 0.37
N ALA A 114 -2.87 -5.44 0.48
CA ALA A 114 -1.54 -5.99 0.72
C ALA A 114 -1.32 -7.27 -0.10
N VAL A 115 -0.13 -7.40 -0.68
CA VAL A 115 0.39 -8.64 -1.27
C VAL A 115 1.53 -9.13 -0.40
N VAL A 116 1.44 -10.37 0.06
CA VAL A 116 2.46 -11.01 0.90
C VAL A 116 3.24 -12.00 0.05
N ILE A 117 4.57 -11.88 0.07
CA ILE A 117 5.51 -12.79 -0.58
C ILE A 117 6.49 -13.25 0.51
N SER A 118 6.32 -14.47 1.01
CA SER A 118 7.05 -15.00 2.17
C SER A 118 7.58 -16.39 1.94
#